data_AF-A0A9X1YKB8-F1
#
_entry.id   AF-A0A9X1YKB8-F1
#
_cell.length_a   1.000
_cell.length_b   1.000
_cell.length_c   1.000
_cell.angle_alpha   90.00
_cell.angle_beta   90.00
_cell.angle_gamma   90.00
#
_symmetry.space_group_name_H-M   'P 1'
#
loop_
_entity.id
_entity.type
_entity.pdbx_description
1 polymer ?
#
loop_
_entity_poly.entity_id
_entity_poly.type
_entity_poly.pdbx_seq_one_letter_code
_entity_poly.pdbx_strand_id
1 'polypeptide(L)'
;MFGFGKKPDHSGVLLEFLVDVWKLKPRIAGAFIVAYAKEVSARYERGTAAAGTAASSMNAGARLAAFAMGDDPRKFAVMAQAYDAFTGDLRLSRHAGTDVELAIWSILWNDSELLRQIDAALADFVVEQQPTKYPDIDLLAFD
;
A
#
# COMPACT_ATOMS: atom_id res chain seq x y z
N MET A 1 1.46 14.71 -32.14
CA MET A 1 1.94 15.33 -30.87
C MET A 1 0.95 14.91 -29.78
N PHE A 2 1.30 13.90 -28.97
CA PHE A 2 0.44 13.43 -27.88
C PHE A 2 0.69 14.30 -26.65
N GLY A 3 -0.36 14.99 -26.20
CA GLY A 3 -0.31 15.90 -25.06
C GLY A 3 0.14 15.17 -23.80
N PHE A 4 1.13 15.74 -23.11
CA PHE A 4 1.44 15.47 -21.72
C PHE A 4 0.24 15.92 -20.86
N GLY A 5 -0.81 15.10 -20.81
CA GLY A 5 -1.80 15.20 -19.75
C GLY A 5 -1.10 14.97 -18.42
N LYS A 6 -1.24 15.89 -17.47
CA LYS A 6 -0.83 15.64 -16.08
C LYS A 6 -1.40 14.29 -15.68
N LYS A 7 -0.52 13.36 -15.27
CA LYS A 7 -0.98 12.10 -14.66
C LYS A 7 -1.87 12.47 -13.48
N PRO A 8 -3.07 11.88 -13.34
CA PRO A 8 -3.93 12.20 -12.22
C PRO A 8 -3.22 11.89 -10.90
N ASP A 9 -3.41 12.78 -9.93
CA ASP A 9 -2.83 12.68 -8.59
C ASP A 9 -3.92 12.22 -7.62
N HIS A 10 -3.78 11.00 -7.10
CA HIS A 10 -4.73 10.40 -6.17
C HIS A 10 -4.20 10.39 -4.74
N SER A 11 -3.11 11.13 -4.48
CA SER A 11 -2.43 11.18 -3.19
C SER A 11 -3.36 11.60 -2.04
N GLY A 12 -4.27 12.55 -2.29
CA GLY A 12 -5.25 13.00 -1.29
C GLY A 12 -6.20 11.88 -0.86
N VAL A 13 -6.80 11.18 -1.84
CA VAL A 13 -7.73 10.06 -1.59
C VAL A 13 -7.04 8.91 -0.85
N LEU A 14 -5.79 8.63 -1.21
CA LEU A 14 -4.99 7.57 -0.58
C LEU A 14 -4.52 7.97 0.83
N LEU A 15 -4.23 9.25 1.06
CA LEU A 15 -3.92 9.79 2.38
C LEU A 15 -5.13 9.68 3.31
N GLU A 16 -6.29 10.16 2.87
CA GLU A 16 -7.54 10.04 3.63
C GLU A 16 -7.85 8.58 3.97
N PHE A 17 -7.65 7.66 3.02
CA PHE A 17 -7.81 6.24 3.27
C PHE A 17 -6.89 5.72 4.38
N LEU A 18 -5.60 6.07 4.32
CA LEU A 18 -4.63 5.63 5.33
C LEU A 18 -4.98 6.17 6.73
N VAL A 19 -5.42 7.42 6.82
CA VAL A 19 -5.75 8.07 8.08
C VAL A 19 -7.11 7.61 8.62
N ASP A 20 -8.15 7.67 7.81
CA ASP A 20 -9.52 7.50 8.29
C ASP A 20 -9.93 6.04 8.36
N VAL A 21 -9.44 5.21 7.44
CA VAL A 21 -9.81 3.78 7.35
C VAL A 21 -8.76 2.93 8.05
N TRP A 22 -7.48 3.12 7.74
CA TRP A 22 -6.40 2.34 8.35
C TRP A 22 -5.84 2.94 9.64
N LYS A 23 -6.42 4.06 10.09
CA LYS A 23 -6.10 4.69 11.38
C LYS A 23 -4.63 5.04 11.55
N LEU A 24 -3.88 5.23 10.46
CA LEU A 24 -2.52 5.74 10.58
C LEU A 24 -2.53 7.20 11.01
N LYS A 25 -1.60 7.56 11.88
CA LYS A 25 -1.33 8.95 12.23
C LYS A 25 -1.09 9.77 10.98
N PRO A 26 -1.68 10.98 10.84
CA PRO A 26 -1.52 11.82 9.66
C PRO A 26 -0.07 12.08 9.27
N ARG A 27 0.82 12.22 10.26
CA ARG A 27 2.27 12.38 10.04
C ARG A 27 2.88 11.18 9.32
N ILE A 28 2.53 9.95 9.75
CA ILE A 28 3.09 8.71 9.21
C ILE A 28 2.49 8.41 7.84
N ALA A 29 1.17 8.52 7.70
CA ALA A 29 0.50 8.40 6.41
C ALA A 29 1.02 9.42 5.38
N GLY A 30 1.19 10.68 5.81
CA GLY A 30 1.73 11.76 4.99
C GLY A 30 3.16 11.49 4.52
N ALA A 31 4.03 10.96 5.38
CA ALA A 31 5.40 10.61 5.01
C ALA A 31 5.44 9.58 3.86
N PHE A 32 4.62 8.53 3.94
CA PHE A 32 4.50 7.53 2.88
C PHE A 32 3.97 8.12 1.56
N ILE A 33 2.88 8.90 1.63
CA ILE A 33 2.27 9.49 0.44
C ILE A 33 3.22 10.48 -0.23
N VAL A 34 3.93 11.32 0.53
CA VAL A 34 4.91 12.26 -0.04
C VAL A 34 6.06 11.53 -0.72
N ALA A 35 6.56 10.43 -0.12
CA ALA A 35 7.66 9.66 -0.67
C ALA A 35 7.29 8.93 -1.98
N TYR A 36 6.04 8.47 -2.12
CA TYR A 36 5.61 7.58 -3.20
C TYR A 36 4.39 8.06 -4.00
N ALA A 37 4.07 9.35 -3.95
CA ALA A 37 2.84 9.96 -4.49
C ALA A 37 2.52 9.50 -5.92
N LYS A 38 3.52 9.52 -6.80
CA LYS A 38 3.37 9.20 -8.22
C LYS A 38 3.12 7.70 -8.43
N GLU A 39 3.88 6.87 -7.75
CA GLU A 39 3.86 5.42 -7.89
C GLU A 39 2.58 4.84 -7.28
N VAL A 40 2.17 5.31 -6.11
CA VAL A 40 0.93 4.85 -5.45
C VAL A 40 -0.31 5.29 -6.23
N SER A 41 -0.33 6.53 -6.75
CA SER A 41 -1.42 7.01 -7.63
C SER A 41 -1.53 6.17 -8.90
N ALA A 42 -0.40 5.84 -9.54
CA ALA A 42 -0.40 5.00 -10.74
C ALA A 42 -0.84 3.55 -10.47
N ARG A 43 -0.65 3.03 -9.25
CA ARG A 43 -1.20 1.71 -8.85
C ARG A 43 -2.71 1.80 -8.63
N TYR A 44 -3.19 2.85 -8.00
CA TYR A 44 -4.62 3.08 -7.79
C TYR A 44 -5.38 3.18 -9.12
N GLU A 45 -4.85 3.90 -10.11
CA GLU A 45 -5.46 3.96 -11.45
C GLU A 45 -5.52 2.60 -12.13
N ARG A 46 -4.44 1.81 -12.05
CA ARG A 46 -4.42 0.47 -12.63
C ARG A 46 -5.43 -0.45 -11.94
N GLY A 47 -5.54 -0.37 -10.61
CA GLY A 47 -6.52 -1.13 -9.83
C GLY A 47 -7.96 -0.77 -10.20
N THR A 48 -8.28 0.52 -10.26
CA THR A 48 -9.62 1.00 -10.65
C THR A 48 -9.99 0.62 -12.09
N ALA A 49 -9.06 0.75 -13.04
CA ALA A 49 -9.27 0.35 -14.43
C ALA A 49 -9.48 -1.16 -14.59
N ALA A 50 -8.67 -1.97 -13.88
CA ALA A 50 -8.78 -3.43 -13.88
C ALA A 50 -10.10 -3.91 -13.24
N ALA A 51 -10.52 -3.30 -12.13
CA ALA A 51 -11.81 -3.59 -11.50
C ALA A 51 -12.98 -3.31 -12.45
N GLY A 52 -12.97 -2.17 -13.16
CA GLY A 52 -14.01 -1.82 -14.14
C GLY A 52 -14.09 -2.79 -15.31
N THR A 53 -12.96 -3.28 -15.81
CA THR A 53 -12.92 -4.26 -16.92
C THR A 53 -13.27 -5.68 -16.47
N ALA A 54 -12.82 -6.10 -15.28
CA ALA A 54 -13.08 -7.44 -14.76
C ALA A 54 -14.53 -7.63 -14.30
N ALA A 55 -15.18 -6.60 -13.74
CA ALA A 55 -16.61 -6.61 -13.43
C ALA A 55 -17.49 -6.87 -14.66
N SER A 56 -16.99 -6.52 -15.85
CA SER A 56 -17.67 -6.69 -17.14
C SER A 56 -17.25 -7.98 -17.89
N SER A 57 -16.37 -8.81 -17.31
CA SER A 57 -15.76 -9.96 -17.99
C SER A 57 -16.54 -11.27 -17.79
N MET A 58 -16.76 -12.02 -18.87
CA MET A 58 -17.36 -13.37 -18.80
C MET A 58 -16.38 -14.44 -18.27
N ASN A 59 -15.08 -14.14 -18.19
CA ASN A 59 -14.04 -15.08 -17.74
C ASN A 59 -13.98 -15.15 -16.20
N ALA A 60 -14.18 -16.36 -15.64
CA ALA A 60 -14.19 -16.59 -14.20
C ALA A 60 -12.82 -16.32 -13.52
N GLY A 61 -11.70 -16.57 -14.19
CA GLY A 61 -10.36 -16.31 -13.65
C GLY A 61 -10.03 -14.81 -13.59
N ALA A 62 -10.54 -14.02 -14.56
CA ALA A 62 -10.42 -12.56 -14.52
C ALA A 62 -11.27 -11.95 -13.38
N ARG A 63 -12.45 -12.51 -13.12
CA ARG A 63 -13.28 -12.16 -11.96
C ARG A 63 -12.61 -12.55 -10.65
N LEU A 64 -11.92 -13.69 -10.59
CA LEU A 64 -11.17 -14.14 -9.41
C LEU A 64 -9.95 -13.25 -9.12
N ALA A 65 -9.22 -12.81 -10.14
CA ALA A 65 -8.09 -11.89 -10.00
C ALA A 65 -8.54 -10.48 -9.55
N ALA A 66 -9.71 -10.03 -10.01
CA ALA A 66 -10.33 -8.81 -9.50
C ALA A 66 -10.85 -8.95 -8.07
N PHE A 67 -11.35 -10.13 -7.70
CA PHE A 67 -11.68 -10.48 -6.32
C PHE A 67 -10.45 -10.51 -5.41
N ALA A 68 -9.31 -11.01 -5.91
CA ALA A 68 -8.03 -11.01 -5.19
C ALA A 68 -7.40 -9.61 -5.07
N MET A 69 -7.75 -8.67 -5.96
CA MET A 69 -7.43 -7.24 -5.79
C MET A 69 -8.33 -6.54 -4.75
N GLY A 70 -9.39 -7.20 -4.28
CA GLY A 70 -10.24 -6.78 -3.18
C GLY A 70 -11.18 -5.61 -3.50
N ASP A 71 -12.28 -5.53 -2.75
CA ASP A 71 -13.39 -4.56 -2.85
C ASP A 71 -13.00 -3.07 -2.81
N ASP A 72 -11.71 -2.73 -2.66
CA ASP A 72 -11.20 -1.37 -2.59
C ASP A 72 -9.82 -1.23 -3.27
N PRO A 73 -9.75 -0.58 -4.45
CA PRO A 73 -8.49 -0.34 -5.16
C PRO A 73 -7.44 0.45 -4.35
N ARG A 74 -7.86 1.18 -3.30
CA ARG A 74 -6.94 1.91 -2.40
C ARG A 74 -6.09 0.96 -1.57
N LYS A 75 -6.68 -0.11 -1.03
CA LYS A 75 -5.96 -1.15 -0.26
C LYS A 75 -4.83 -1.74 -1.08
N PHE A 76 -5.14 -2.17 -2.30
CA PHE A 76 -4.16 -2.75 -3.21
C PHE A 76 -3.05 -1.75 -3.55
N ALA A 77 -3.40 -0.51 -3.89
CA ALA A 77 -2.42 0.50 -4.30
C ALA A 77 -1.39 0.78 -3.20
N VAL A 78 -1.86 0.95 -1.96
CA VAL A 78 -1.02 1.20 -0.79
C VAL A 78 -0.18 -0.04 -0.45
N MET A 79 -0.80 -1.21 -0.34
CA MET A 79 -0.11 -2.45 0.02
C MET A 79 0.97 -2.82 -1.00
N ALA A 80 0.65 -2.77 -2.30
CA ALA A 80 1.61 -3.07 -3.36
C ALA A 80 2.78 -2.06 -3.40
N GLN A 81 2.53 -0.78 -3.12
CA GLN A 81 3.62 0.19 -3.00
C GLN A 81 4.47 -0.06 -1.75
N ALA A 82 3.89 -0.39 -0.60
CA ALA A 82 4.68 -0.71 0.60
C ALA A 82 5.50 -1.98 0.43
N TYR A 83 4.98 -3.00 -0.25
CA TYR A 83 5.72 -4.19 -0.64
C TYR A 83 6.95 -3.84 -1.49
N ASP A 84 6.75 -3.04 -2.55
CA ASP A 84 7.84 -2.61 -3.43
C ASP A 84 8.87 -1.73 -2.69
N ALA A 85 8.40 -0.85 -1.80
CA ALA A 85 9.27 -0.02 -0.96
C ALA A 85 10.07 -0.86 0.04
N PHE A 86 9.48 -1.88 0.64
CA PHE A 86 10.19 -2.79 1.53
C PHE A 86 11.28 -3.57 0.78
N THR A 87 10.92 -4.19 -0.34
CA THR A 87 11.83 -5.05 -1.10
C THR A 87 12.89 -4.27 -1.86
N GLY A 88 12.58 -3.05 -2.31
CA GLY A 88 13.49 -2.20 -3.08
C GLY A 88 14.27 -1.18 -2.24
N ASP A 89 13.58 -0.43 -1.37
CA ASP A 89 14.19 0.70 -0.65
C ASP A 89 14.71 0.30 0.72
N LEU A 90 13.89 -0.34 1.57
CA LEU A 90 14.31 -0.69 2.93
C LEU A 90 15.41 -1.75 2.96
N ARG A 91 15.41 -2.71 2.03
CA ARG A 91 16.53 -3.67 1.87
C ARG A 91 17.85 -3.01 1.51
N LEU A 92 17.82 -1.81 0.93
CA LEU A 92 18.99 -0.99 0.64
C LEU A 92 19.24 0.07 1.73
N SER A 93 18.60 -0.07 2.90
CA SER A 93 18.65 0.86 4.03
C SER A 93 18.23 2.29 3.67
N ARG A 94 17.48 2.49 2.59
CA ARG A 94 16.86 3.79 2.30
C ARG A 94 15.74 4.00 3.32
N HIS A 95 15.56 5.25 3.76
CA HIS A 95 14.56 5.63 4.76
C HIS A 95 14.77 5.06 6.18
N ALA A 96 15.90 4.41 6.46
CA ALA A 96 16.19 3.88 7.79
C ALA A 96 16.11 4.97 8.87
N GLY A 97 15.36 4.71 9.94
CA GLY A 97 15.13 5.62 11.07
C GLY A 97 14.17 6.77 10.77
N THR A 98 13.42 6.73 9.66
CA THR A 98 12.51 7.82 9.26
C THR A 98 11.04 7.42 9.39
N ASP A 99 10.15 8.43 9.35
CA ASP A 99 8.70 8.21 9.32
C ASP A 99 8.25 7.40 8.10
N VAL A 100 9.03 7.40 7.00
CA VAL A 100 8.74 6.60 5.81
C VAL A 100 8.98 5.11 6.08
N GLU A 101 10.06 4.74 6.77
CA GLU A 101 10.28 3.34 7.19
C GLU A 101 9.16 2.88 8.11
N LEU A 102 8.82 3.69 9.13
CA LEU A 102 7.73 3.37 10.04
C LEU A 102 6.40 3.19 9.29
N ALA A 103 6.10 4.05 8.32
CA ALA A 103 4.88 3.94 7.52
C ALA A 103 4.84 2.66 6.68
N ILE A 104 5.95 2.28 6.03
CA ILE A 104 6.04 1.04 5.24
C ILE A 104 5.78 -0.17 6.14
N TRP A 105 6.44 -0.25 7.29
CA TRP A 105 6.22 -1.32 8.26
C TRP A 105 4.79 -1.37 8.78
N SER A 106 4.21 -0.22 9.09
CA SER A 106 2.84 -0.10 9.61
C SER A 106 1.82 -0.55 8.57
N ILE A 107 1.99 -0.19 7.30
CA ILE A 107 1.12 -0.61 6.21
C ILE A 107 1.17 -2.13 6.00
N LEU A 108 2.38 -2.71 5.98
CA LEU A 108 2.56 -4.15 5.80
C LEU A 108 2.01 -4.96 6.98
N TRP A 109 2.12 -4.43 8.19
CA TRP A 109 1.62 -5.04 9.41
C TRP A 109 0.08 -4.97 9.52
N ASN A 110 -0.50 -3.79 9.25
CA ASN A 110 -1.92 -3.49 9.47
C ASN A 110 -2.88 -4.44 8.75
N ASP A 111 -2.53 -4.86 7.54
CA ASP A 111 -3.31 -5.85 6.77
C ASP A 111 -2.39 -7.00 6.34
N SER A 112 -1.75 -7.64 7.32
CA SER A 112 -0.84 -8.77 7.10
C SER A 112 -1.50 -9.97 6.41
N GLU A 113 -2.82 -10.09 6.47
CA GLU A 113 -3.57 -11.10 5.72
C GLU A 113 -3.63 -10.76 4.22
N LEU A 114 -3.88 -9.49 3.87
CA LEU A 114 -3.73 -9.03 2.49
C LEU A 114 -2.30 -9.22 1.99
N LEU A 115 -1.30 -8.91 2.84
CA LEU A 115 0.10 -9.17 2.50
C LEU A 115 0.36 -10.67 2.28
N ARG A 116 -0.22 -11.55 3.10
CA ARG A 116 -0.09 -13.02 2.99
C ARG A 116 -0.64 -13.55 1.67
N GLN A 117 -1.70 -12.93 1.13
CA GLN A 117 -2.23 -13.27 -0.20
C GLN A 117 -1.28 -12.88 -1.34
N ILE A 118 -0.41 -11.89 -1.13
CA ILE A 118 0.59 -11.43 -2.09
C ILE A 118 1.90 -12.23 -1.95
N ASP A 119 2.43 -12.30 -0.73
CA ASP A 119 3.67 -12.98 -0.37
C ASP A 119 3.57 -13.47 1.09
N ALA A 120 3.27 -14.76 1.24
CA ALA A 120 3.14 -15.41 2.54
C ALA A 120 4.45 -15.37 3.37
N ALA A 121 5.61 -15.51 2.71
CA ALA A 121 6.89 -15.52 3.41
C ALA A 121 7.24 -14.14 3.96
N LEU A 122 6.95 -13.09 3.20
CA LEU A 122 7.13 -11.72 3.70
C LEU A 122 6.11 -11.40 4.81
N ALA A 123 4.86 -11.84 4.69
CA ALA A 123 3.87 -11.65 5.75
C ALA A 123 4.32 -12.29 7.07
N ASP A 124 4.79 -13.56 7.01
CA ASP A 124 5.32 -14.26 8.18
C ASP A 124 6.53 -13.52 8.77
N PHE A 125 7.46 -13.08 7.92
CA PHE A 125 8.61 -12.28 8.35
C PHE A 125 8.20 -10.97 9.03
N VAL A 126 7.25 -10.23 8.45
CA VAL A 126 6.77 -8.96 9.03
C VAL A 126 6.14 -9.22 10.39
N VAL A 127 5.30 -10.26 10.51
CA VAL A 127 4.65 -10.63 11.76
C VAL A 127 5.65 -11.04 12.83
N GLU A 128 6.68 -11.79 12.45
CA GLU A 128 7.74 -12.23 13.36
C GLU A 128 8.63 -11.08 13.83
N GLN A 129 8.99 -10.16 12.92
CA GLN A 129 9.98 -9.12 13.19
C GLN A 129 9.38 -7.84 13.79
N GLN A 130 8.11 -7.54 13.52
CA GLN A 130 7.48 -6.30 13.98
C GLN A 130 7.61 -6.09 15.51
N PRO A 131 7.37 -7.09 16.39
CA PRO A 131 7.50 -6.90 17.83
C PRO A 131 8.92 -6.52 18.30
N THR A 132 9.95 -6.90 17.53
CA THR A 132 11.34 -6.57 17.85
C THR A 132 11.76 -5.24 17.23
N LYS A 133 11.34 -4.97 15.99
CA LYS A 133 11.74 -3.78 15.24
C LYS A 133 10.98 -2.53 15.70
N TYR A 134 9.68 -2.66 15.98
CA TYR A 134 8.78 -1.61 16.44
C TYR A 134 7.80 -2.17 17.49
N PRO A 135 8.25 -2.45 18.73
CA PRO A 135 7.40 -3.05 19.78
C PRO A 135 6.13 -2.24 20.06
N ASP A 136 6.21 -0.91 19.92
CA ASP A 136 5.11 0.03 20.18
C ASP A 136 4.46 0.54 18.88
N ILE A 137 4.40 -0.28 17.81
CA ILE A 137 3.93 0.20 16.49
C ILE A 137 2.53 0.83 16.56
N ASP A 138 1.64 0.28 17.39
CA ASP A 138 0.28 0.79 17.59
C ASP A 138 0.32 2.22 18.13
N LEU A 139 1.17 2.51 19.11
CA LEU A 139 1.35 3.84 19.68
C LEU A 139 2.10 4.80 18.73
N LEU A 140 3.04 4.28 17.96
CA LEU A 140 3.91 5.08 17.09
C LEU A 140 3.23 5.47 15.79
N ALA A 141 2.39 4.60 15.24
CA ALA A 141 1.87 4.73 13.89
C ALA A 141 0.35 4.84 13.79
N PHE A 142 -0.42 4.41 14.79
CA PHE A 142 -1.89 4.36 14.71
C PHE A 142 -2.58 5.27 15.75
N ASP A 143 -3.79 5.74 15.43
CA ASP A 143 -4.67 6.57 16.27
C ASP A 143 -5.87 5.78 16.83
#